data_AF-A0A7S3AZE1-F1
#
_entry.id   AF-A0A7S3AZE1-F1
#
_cell.length_a   1.000
_cell.length_b   1.000
_cell.length_c   1.000
_cell.angle_alpha   90.00
_cell.angle_beta   90.00
_cell.angle_gamma   90.00
#
_symmetry.space_group_name_H-M   'P 1'
#
loop_
_entity.id
_entity.type
_entity.pdbx_description
1 polymer ?
#
loop_
_entity_poly.entity_id
_entity_poly.type
_entity_poly.pdbx_seq_one_letter_code
_entity_poly.pdbx_strand_id
1 'polypeptide(L)'
;DTVIARGTVRVQEGLIPPDAAALYVTVRVVPSSNVGLYVTAGKVPPLAAARFGFPTLPYEFTLTLDDLTPEFKGVPVEEWERQDLIVSARLDTDGVAATRDPADLVGRGTVRKASSAVASAWEGADVELQGRGLTGRLLTGGK
;
A
#
# COMPACT_ATOMS: atom_id res chain seq x y z
N ASP A 1 -8.36 13.91 -10.72
CA ASP A 1 -8.09 12.47 -10.93
C ASP A 1 -8.96 11.63 -10.01
N THR A 2 -9.40 10.47 -10.50
CA THR A 2 -10.19 9.53 -9.71
C THR A 2 -9.28 8.83 -8.70
N VAL A 3 -9.60 9.00 -7.40
CA VAL A 3 -8.81 8.45 -6.29
C VAL A 3 -9.07 6.95 -6.16
N ILE A 4 -8.01 6.17 -5.93
CA ILE A 4 -8.09 4.74 -5.60
C ILE A 4 -7.97 4.53 -4.08
N ALA A 5 -7.01 5.19 -3.46
CA ALA A 5 -6.68 5.07 -2.04
C ALA A 5 -6.05 6.36 -1.51
N ARG A 6 -6.25 6.64 -0.22
CA ARG A 6 -5.58 7.73 0.50
C ARG A 6 -5.29 7.29 1.93
N GLY A 7 -4.32 7.95 2.55
CA GLY A 7 -3.98 7.68 3.94
C GLY A 7 -2.73 8.40 4.40
N THR A 8 -2.33 8.07 5.62
CA THR A 8 -1.15 8.63 6.28
C THR A 8 -0.19 7.50 6.61
N VAL A 9 1.09 7.71 6.31
CA VAL A 9 2.18 6.84 6.72
C VAL A 9 2.95 7.54 7.84
N ARG A 10 3.17 6.84 8.96
CA ARG A 10 3.95 7.34 10.09
C ARG A 10 4.95 6.30 10.54
N VAL A 11 6.00 6.73 11.21
CA VAL A 11 6.98 5.82 11.81
C VAL A 11 6.56 5.54 13.25
N GLN A 12 6.69 4.28 13.67
CA GLN A 12 6.47 3.89 15.06
C GLN A 12 7.33 4.75 15.98
N GLU A 13 6.74 5.19 17.10
CA GLU A 13 7.44 5.99 18.10
C GLU A 13 8.76 5.32 18.53
N GLY A 14 9.84 6.11 18.58
CA GLY A 14 11.18 5.64 18.95
C GLY A 14 12.02 5.08 17.81
N LEU A 15 11.49 4.95 16.58
CA LEU A 15 12.28 4.60 15.41
C LEU A 15 12.75 5.86 14.65
N ILE A 16 13.97 5.80 14.11
CA ILE A 16 14.56 6.88 13.32
C ILE A 16 14.43 6.52 11.83
N PRO A 17 13.70 7.30 11.01
CA PRO A 17 13.64 7.07 9.57
C PRO A 17 15.00 7.34 8.91
N PRO A 18 15.36 6.62 7.83
CA PRO A 18 16.60 6.87 7.10
C PRO A 18 16.54 8.19 6.31
N ASP A 19 17.66 8.93 6.26
CA ASP A 19 17.74 10.27 5.65
C ASP A 19 17.56 10.30 4.11
N ALA A 20 17.83 9.19 3.42
CA ALA A 20 17.78 9.08 1.95
C ALA A 20 16.67 8.14 1.45
N ALA A 21 15.56 8.07 2.20
CA ALA A 21 14.60 7.02 1.97
C ALA A 21 13.62 7.29 0.82
N ALA A 22 13.22 6.23 0.14
CA ALA A 22 12.06 6.25 -0.75
C ALA A 22 10.89 5.50 -0.11
N LEU A 23 9.70 6.11 -0.13
CA LEU A 23 8.47 5.46 0.31
C LEU A 23 7.79 4.80 -0.88
N TYR A 24 7.64 3.49 -0.81
CA TYR A 24 6.85 2.70 -1.73
C TYR A 24 5.51 2.39 -1.09
N VAL A 25 4.42 2.77 -1.75
CA VAL A 25 3.06 2.44 -1.33
C VAL A 25 2.45 1.53 -2.38
N THR A 26 1.89 0.41 -1.96
CA THR A 26 1.14 -0.51 -2.82
C THR A 26 -0.23 -0.76 -2.19
N VAL A 27 -1.25 -0.89 -3.03
CA VAL A 27 -2.60 -1.25 -2.60
C VAL A 27 -3.06 -2.52 -3.27
N ARG A 28 -3.75 -3.38 -2.52
CA ARG A 28 -4.36 -4.62 -3.02
C ARG A 28 -5.81 -4.64 -2.62
N VAL A 29 -6.68 -5.16 -3.49
CA VAL A 29 -8.05 -5.47 -3.09
C VAL A 29 -8.03 -6.47 -1.94
N VAL A 30 -8.82 -6.23 -0.90
CA VAL A 30 -9.08 -7.27 0.11
C VAL A 30 -9.80 -8.39 -0.62
N PRO A 31 -9.32 -9.64 -0.55
CA PRO A 31 -10.00 -10.76 -1.19
C PRO A 31 -11.41 -10.93 -0.57
N SER A 32 -12.45 -10.41 -1.22
CA SER A 32 -13.86 -10.76 -1.00
C SER A 32 -14.20 -11.99 -1.85
N SER A 33 -15.38 -12.60 -1.73
CA SER A 33 -15.83 -13.84 -2.39
C SER A 33 -15.47 -14.03 -3.89
N ASN A 34 -15.03 -12.97 -4.59
CA ASN A 34 -14.69 -12.88 -6.00
C ASN A 34 -13.18 -13.03 -6.29
N VAL A 35 -12.38 -13.45 -5.29
CA VAL A 35 -10.89 -13.57 -5.33
C VAL A 35 -10.36 -14.26 -6.59
N GLY A 36 -11.08 -15.26 -7.10
CA GLY A 36 -10.63 -16.09 -8.23
C GLY A 36 -10.33 -15.31 -9.51
N LEU A 37 -10.91 -14.12 -9.69
CA LEU A 37 -10.69 -13.29 -10.89
C LEU A 37 -9.32 -12.60 -10.89
N TYR A 38 -8.68 -12.44 -9.73
CA TYR A 38 -7.49 -11.60 -9.57
C TYR A 38 -6.26 -12.38 -9.09
N VAL A 39 -6.37 -13.69 -8.90
CA VAL A 39 -5.23 -14.49 -8.40
C VAL A 39 -4.30 -14.84 -9.55
N THR A 40 -3.10 -14.26 -9.54
CA THR A 40 -1.99 -14.69 -10.38
C THR A 40 -1.01 -15.48 -9.52
N ALA A 41 -0.74 -16.74 -9.87
CA ALA A 41 0.18 -17.61 -9.14
C ALA A 41 -0.10 -17.71 -7.62
N GLY A 42 -1.37 -17.75 -7.22
CA GLY A 42 -1.79 -17.86 -5.82
C GLY A 42 -1.76 -16.54 -5.02
N LYS A 43 -1.48 -15.39 -5.66
CA LYS A 43 -1.47 -14.08 -5.00
C LYS A 43 -2.30 -13.06 -5.77
N VAL A 44 -2.99 -12.18 -5.05
CA VAL A 44 -3.67 -11.01 -5.63
C VAL A 44 -2.59 -9.97 -5.95
N PRO A 45 -2.35 -9.56 -7.21
CA PRO A 45 -1.37 -8.54 -7.57
C PRO A 45 -1.75 -7.16 -6.99
N PRO A 46 -0.81 -6.22 -6.86
CA PRO A 46 -1.15 -4.86 -6.47
C PRO A 46 -2.09 -4.23 -7.51
N LEU A 47 -3.12 -3.53 -7.03
CA LEU A 47 -4.05 -2.73 -7.84
C LEU A 47 -3.37 -1.44 -8.32
N ALA A 48 -2.72 -0.74 -7.40
CA ALA A 48 -1.97 0.47 -7.69
C ALA A 48 -0.69 0.52 -6.87
N ALA A 49 0.32 1.23 -7.37
CA ALA A 49 1.60 1.38 -6.72
C ALA A 49 2.24 2.73 -7.07
N ALA A 50 2.81 3.40 -6.07
CA ALA A 50 3.56 4.64 -6.26
C ALA A 50 4.86 4.64 -5.44
N ARG A 51 5.81 5.46 -5.91
CA ARG A 51 7.08 5.74 -5.24
C ARG A 51 7.15 7.23 -4.95
N PHE A 52 7.40 7.56 -3.70
CA PHE A 52 7.62 8.92 -3.22
C PHE A 52 9.07 9.06 -2.76
N GLY A 53 9.83 9.94 -3.40
CA GLY A 53 11.22 10.20 -3.02
C GLY A 53 11.29 11.17 -1.84
N PHE A 54 12.18 10.89 -0.88
CA PHE A 54 12.46 11.77 0.27
C PHE A 54 11.20 12.27 1.01
N PRO A 55 10.32 11.36 1.47
CA PRO A 55 9.09 11.76 2.15
C PRO A 55 9.38 12.35 3.53
N THR A 56 8.77 13.48 3.86
CA THR A 56 8.70 13.96 5.25
C THR A 56 7.59 13.20 5.96
N LEU A 57 7.91 12.53 7.07
CA LEU A 57 6.96 11.76 7.87
C LEU A 57 6.42 12.58 9.05
N PRO A 58 5.11 12.46 9.39
CA PRO A 58 4.10 11.63 8.74
C PRO A 58 3.79 12.13 7.31
N TYR A 59 3.60 11.18 6.39
CA TYR A 59 3.42 11.45 4.97
C TYR A 59 2.00 11.10 4.53
N GLU A 60 1.29 12.06 3.95
CA GLU A 60 -0.01 11.83 3.33
C GLU A 60 0.17 11.36 1.89
N PHE A 61 -0.37 10.20 1.55
CA PHE A 61 -0.35 9.68 0.19
C PHE A 61 -1.75 9.68 -0.42
N THR A 62 -1.79 9.83 -1.74
CA THR A 62 -2.97 9.59 -2.56
C THR A 62 -2.53 8.78 -3.76
N LEU A 63 -3.25 7.69 -4.06
CA LEU A 63 -3.10 6.94 -5.31
C LEU A 63 -4.32 7.21 -6.19
N THR A 64 -4.09 7.39 -7.48
CA THR A 64 -5.11 7.66 -8.50
C THR A 64 -5.09 6.58 -9.59
N LEU A 65 -5.95 6.70 -10.59
CA LEU A 65 -5.94 5.81 -11.76
C LEU A 65 -4.62 5.79 -12.53
N ASP A 66 -3.80 6.84 -12.44
CA ASP A 66 -2.48 6.87 -13.09
C ASP A 66 -1.47 5.94 -12.42
N ASP A 67 -1.72 5.58 -11.15
CA ASP A 67 -0.89 4.67 -10.37
C ASP A 67 -1.28 3.19 -10.58
N LEU A 68 -2.24 2.89 -11.47
CA LEU A 68 -2.67 1.52 -11.76
C LEU A 68 -1.51 0.67 -12.27
N THR A 69 -1.41 -0.53 -11.70
CA THR A 69 -0.47 -1.54 -12.19
C THR A 69 -0.94 -2.10 -13.53
N PRO A 70 -0.01 -2.65 -14.35
CA PRO A 70 -0.36 -3.23 -15.65
C PRO A 70 -1.47 -4.27 -15.58
N GLU A 71 -1.53 -5.06 -14.51
CA GLU A 71 -2.51 -6.11 -14.27
C GLU A 71 -3.95 -5.57 -14.16
N PHE A 72 -4.13 -4.31 -13.73
CA PHE A 72 -5.44 -3.71 -13.53
C PHE A 72 -5.81 -2.64 -14.56
N LYS A 73 -4.91 -2.28 -15.50
CA LYS A 73 -5.21 -1.29 -16.56
C LYS A 73 -6.36 -1.70 -17.48
N GLY A 74 -6.60 -3.00 -17.65
CA GLY A 74 -7.68 -3.54 -18.47
C GLY A 74 -8.90 -4.02 -17.68
N VAL A 75 -8.89 -3.92 -16.35
CA VAL A 75 -9.98 -4.38 -15.49
C VAL A 75 -10.98 -3.24 -15.28
N PRO A 76 -12.28 -3.44 -15.52
CA PRO A 76 -13.29 -2.41 -15.25
C PRO A 76 -13.23 -1.89 -13.81
N VAL A 77 -13.38 -0.57 -13.63
CA VAL A 77 -13.22 0.09 -12.34
C VAL A 77 -14.26 -0.40 -11.32
N GLU A 78 -15.47 -0.66 -11.81
CA GLU A 78 -16.64 -1.10 -11.05
C GLU A 78 -16.41 -2.42 -10.30
N GLU A 79 -15.49 -3.24 -10.80
CA GLU A 79 -15.14 -4.53 -10.21
C GLU A 79 -14.39 -4.40 -8.87
N TRP A 80 -13.71 -3.28 -8.63
CA TRP A 80 -12.83 -3.10 -7.47
C TRP A 80 -13.00 -1.77 -6.74
N GLU A 81 -13.63 -0.75 -7.34
CA GLU A 81 -13.71 0.61 -6.79
C GLU A 81 -14.37 0.67 -5.41
N ARG A 82 -15.25 -0.28 -5.10
CA ARG A 82 -16.03 -0.37 -3.85
C ARG A 82 -15.43 -1.29 -2.81
N GLN A 83 -14.39 -2.04 -3.18
CA GLN A 83 -13.76 -3.02 -2.30
C GLN A 83 -12.84 -2.31 -1.31
N ASP A 84 -12.84 -2.79 -0.06
CA ASP A 84 -11.83 -2.41 0.91
C ASP A 84 -10.44 -2.76 0.36
N LEU A 85 -9.46 -1.92 0.65
CA LEU A 85 -8.11 -2.08 0.13
C LEU A 85 -7.13 -2.27 1.27
N ILE A 86 -6.18 -3.16 1.07
CA ILE A 86 -5.03 -3.29 1.94
C ILE A 86 -3.92 -2.40 1.39
N VAL A 87 -3.41 -1.50 2.22
CA VAL A 87 -2.27 -0.65 1.91
C VAL A 87 -1.03 -1.27 2.56
N SER A 88 0.03 -1.43 1.79
CA SER A 88 1.35 -1.82 2.29
C SER A 88 2.35 -0.75 1.91
N ALA A 89 3.08 -0.26 2.93
CA ALA A 89 4.11 0.75 2.77
C ALA A 89 5.48 0.18 3.13
N ARG A 90 6.51 0.62 2.41
CA ARG A 90 7.90 0.37 2.75
C ARG A 90 8.71 1.65 2.60
N LEU A 91 9.41 2.02 3.65
CA LEU A 91 10.43 3.07 3.64
C LEU A 91 11.78 2.40 3.43
N ASP A 92 12.31 2.57 2.23
CA ASP A 92 13.49 1.91 1.68
C ASP A 92 14.73 2.78 1.84
N THR A 93 15.85 2.23 2.29
CA THR A 93 17.01 3.01 2.75
C THR A 93 17.97 3.45 1.63
N ASP A 94 18.02 2.70 0.52
CA ASP A 94 18.92 2.96 -0.61
C ASP A 94 18.19 3.58 -1.83
N GLY A 95 16.86 3.71 -1.73
CA GLY A 95 16.01 4.30 -2.76
C GLY A 95 15.74 3.38 -3.95
N VAL A 96 16.18 2.12 -3.92
CA VAL A 96 16.05 1.11 -4.98
C VAL A 96 14.99 0.07 -4.61
N ALA A 97 13.84 0.11 -5.30
CA ALA A 97 12.70 -0.76 -5.02
C ALA A 97 13.01 -2.28 -5.03
N ALA A 98 14.03 -2.70 -5.77
CA ALA A 98 14.36 -4.11 -5.97
C ALA A 98 15.27 -4.69 -4.87
N THR A 99 16.01 -3.85 -4.16
CA THR A 99 16.82 -4.26 -3.02
C THR A 99 15.94 -4.30 -1.77
N ARG A 100 16.29 -5.20 -0.85
CA ARG A 100 15.57 -5.40 0.40
C ARG A 100 16.60 -5.30 1.50
N ASP A 101 16.61 -4.20 2.22
CA ASP A 101 17.54 -3.98 3.32
C ASP A 101 16.89 -4.44 4.65
N PRO A 102 17.64 -5.03 5.58
CA PRO A 102 17.17 -5.29 6.95
C PRO A 102 16.70 -4.03 7.70
N ALA A 103 17.21 -2.85 7.34
CA ALA A 103 16.87 -1.57 7.92
C ALA A 103 15.61 -0.92 7.32
N ASP A 104 15.03 -1.49 6.24
CA ASP A 104 13.76 -0.98 5.71
C ASP A 104 12.70 -0.99 6.81
N LEU A 105 11.89 0.07 6.87
CA LEU A 105 10.69 0.06 7.70
C LEU A 105 9.48 -0.34 6.86
N VAL A 106 8.61 -1.17 7.42
CA VAL A 106 7.42 -1.67 6.72
C VAL A 106 6.18 -1.49 7.56
N GLY A 107 5.05 -1.27 6.90
CA GLY A 107 3.77 -1.07 7.57
C GLY A 107 2.61 -1.53 6.71
N ARG A 108 1.47 -1.76 7.37
CA ARG A 108 0.22 -2.14 6.70
C ARG A 108 -0.95 -1.40 7.33
N GLY A 109 -1.86 -0.94 6.49
CA GLY A 109 -3.13 -0.32 6.88
C GLY A 109 -4.24 -0.77 5.96
N THR A 110 -5.47 -0.31 6.21
CA THR A 110 -6.64 -0.62 5.40
C THR A 110 -7.35 0.66 5.01
N VAL A 111 -7.76 0.79 3.75
CA VAL A 111 -8.78 1.77 3.35
C VAL A 111 -10.12 1.09 3.45
N ARG A 112 -11.02 1.62 4.29
CA ARG A 112 -12.40 1.14 4.38
C ARG A 112 -13.27 1.96 3.44
N LYS A 113 -13.76 1.33 2.39
CA LYS A 113 -14.62 1.98 1.40
C LYS A 113 -16.10 1.85 1.72
N ALA A 114 -16.46 0.90 2.58
CA ALA A 114 -17.84 0.64 2.99
C ALA A 114 -18.81 0.52 1.79
N SER A 115 -18.36 -0.15 0.72
CA SER A 115 -19.08 -0.32 -0.55
C SER A 115 -19.37 0.99 -1.33
N SER A 116 -18.70 2.10 -0.99
CA SER A 116 -18.81 3.38 -1.69
C SER A 116 -17.69 3.55 -2.72
N ALA A 117 -18.02 4.08 -3.90
CA ALA A 117 -17.04 4.55 -4.88
C ALA A 117 -16.59 6.01 -4.61
N VAL A 118 -17.22 6.70 -3.65
CA VAL A 118 -16.97 8.12 -3.37
C VAL A 118 -15.90 8.28 -2.30
N ALA A 119 -14.75 8.85 -2.67
CA ALA A 119 -13.58 8.97 -1.80
C ALA A 119 -13.82 9.69 -0.46
N SER A 120 -14.74 10.66 -0.41
CA SER A 120 -15.08 11.38 0.82
C SER A 120 -15.81 10.52 1.87
N ALA A 121 -16.40 9.40 1.46
CA ALA A 121 -17.07 8.45 2.35
C ALA A 121 -16.13 7.38 2.92
N TRP A 122 -14.85 7.37 2.52
CA TRP A 122 -13.89 6.35 2.93
C TRP A 122 -13.14 6.74 4.19
N GLU A 123 -12.84 5.74 5.00
CA GLU A 123 -11.79 5.80 6.01
C GLU A 123 -10.44 5.57 5.32
N GLY A 124 -9.56 6.57 5.35
CA GLY A 124 -8.20 6.45 4.82
C GLY A 124 -7.35 5.49 5.65
N ALA A 125 -6.28 4.95 5.06
CA ALA A 125 -5.39 4.07 5.80
C ALA A 125 -4.50 4.86 6.78
N ASP A 126 -4.37 4.39 8.02
CA ASP A 126 -3.26 4.73 8.91
C ASP A 126 -2.22 3.61 8.84
N VAL A 127 -1.01 3.93 8.41
CA VAL A 127 0.07 2.97 8.20
C VAL A 127 1.24 3.31 9.10
N GLU A 128 1.40 2.53 10.17
CA GLU A 128 2.57 2.63 11.04
C GLU A 128 3.72 1.74 10.54
N LEU A 129 4.85 2.38 10.26
CA LEU A 129 6.08 1.75 9.81
C LEU A 129 6.90 1.27 11.00
N GLN A 130 7.31 0.01 10.94
CA GLN A 130 8.09 -0.66 11.98
C GLN A 130 9.26 -1.44 11.37
N GLY A 131 10.27 -1.73 12.19
CA GLY A 131 11.46 -2.47 11.77
C GLY A 131 11.14 -3.90 11.29
N ARG A 132 11.93 -4.41 10.36
CA ARG A 132 11.75 -5.74 9.75
C ARG A 132 12.24 -6.93 10.60
N GLY A 133 12.32 -6.79 11.94
CA GLY A 133 12.80 -7.86 12.85
C GLY A 133 12.06 -9.22 12.68
N LEU A 134 12.33 -10.21 13.54
CA LEU A 134 11.70 -11.54 13.46
C LEU A 134 10.16 -11.53 13.22
N THR A 135 9.48 -10.46 13.65
CA THR A 135 8.05 -10.16 13.45
C THR A 135 7.69 -9.45 12.13
N GLY A 136 8.56 -8.65 11.53
CA GLY A 136 8.31 -7.97 10.25
C GLY A 136 8.17 -8.92 9.05
N ARG A 137 8.83 -10.08 9.12
CA ARG A 137 8.67 -11.18 8.15
C ARG A 137 7.27 -11.81 8.19
N LEU A 138 6.60 -11.78 9.34
CA LEU A 138 5.20 -12.23 9.50
C LEU A 138 4.18 -11.19 8.99
N LEU A 139 4.51 -9.90 9.06
CA LEU A 139 3.62 -8.81 8.63
C LEU A 139 3.58 -8.63 7.09
N THR A 140 4.67 -8.98 6.42
CA THR A 140 4.81 -8.91 4.95
C THR A 140 4.65 -10.26 4.26
N GLY A 141 4.72 -11.37 5.02
CA GLY A 141 4.50 -12.73 4.55
C GLY A 141 3.12 -13.24 4.97
N GLY A 142 2.07 -12.84 4.25
CA GLY A 142 0.79 -13.56 4.32
C GLY A 142 0.99 -14.99 3.82
N LYS A 143 0.57 -15.97 4.64
CA LYS A 143 0.43 -17.37 4.25
C LYS A 143 -0.49 -17.52 3.03
#